data_AF-A0A357ZCU1-F1
#
_entry.id   AF-A0A357ZCU1-F1
#
_cell.length_a   1.000
_cell.length_b   1.000
_cell.length_c   1.000
_cell.angle_alpha   90.00
_cell.angle_beta   90.00
_cell.angle_gamma   90.00
#
_symmetry.space_group_name_H-M   'P 1'
#
loop_
_entity.id
_entity.type
_entity.pdbx_description
1 polymer ?
#
loop_
_entity_poly.entity_id
_entity_poly.type
_entity_poly.pdbx_seq_one_letter_code
_entity_poly.pdbx_strand_id
1 'polypeptide(L)'
;MAGDVFNARAEISKKALLRETGISYGQLYRWKREGLIPEEWFIKRSASTGQETFFRRERIIGRIEAIKSMKDDKTLSEIREFFENDRSGADLRSALIEGGETDPEFIDTMTDIIHRMQPSKKAMLAVTALIAALAEARTEETEKRKLLMRVVEVLSGDSR
;
A
#
# COMPACT_ATOMS: atom_id res chain seq x y z
N MET A 1 10.57 35.50 -14.15
CA MET A 1 11.69 34.58 -13.83
C MET A 1 11.24 33.20 -14.27
N ALA A 2 11.88 32.70 -15.34
CA ALA A 2 11.68 31.39 -15.93
C ALA A 2 11.87 30.31 -14.85
N GLY A 3 11.06 29.26 -14.76
CA GLY A 3 10.66 28.41 -15.86
C GLY A 3 11.54 27.17 -15.85
N ASP A 4 11.40 26.37 -14.78
CA ASP A 4 11.86 24.98 -14.64
C ASP A 4 10.87 24.31 -13.66
N VAL A 5 9.59 24.20 -14.04
CA VAL A 5 9.04 22.95 -14.60
C VAL A 5 9.67 21.73 -13.93
N PHE A 6 8.92 21.17 -12.98
CA PHE A 6 9.10 19.85 -12.37
C PHE A 6 9.40 18.77 -13.42
N ASN A 7 10.65 18.68 -13.88
CA ASN A 7 11.11 17.59 -14.71
C ASN A 7 11.78 16.56 -13.81
N ALA A 8 10.97 15.95 -12.96
CA ALA A 8 11.41 14.89 -12.08
C ALA A 8 11.44 13.59 -12.91
N ARG A 9 12.65 13.10 -13.22
CA ARG A 9 12.83 11.76 -13.79
C ARG A 9 11.93 10.78 -13.03
N ALA A 10 11.12 9.99 -13.75
CA ALA A 10 10.21 8.99 -13.17
C ALA A 10 10.91 8.04 -12.17
N GLU A 11 12.23 7.90 -12.31
CA GLU A 11 13.08 7.09 -11.45
C GLU A 11 14.24 7.89 -10.84
N ILE A 12 14.63 7.47 -9.64
CA ILE A 12 15.76 8.01 -8.88
C ILE A 12 16.73 6.89 -8.54
N SER A 13 18.03 7.11 -8.74
CA SER A 13 19.04 6.13 -8.31
C SER A 13 19.22 6.16 -6.79
N LYS A 14 19.66 5.04 -6.20
CA LYS A 14 19.96 4.94 -4.77
C LYS A 14 20.86 6.08 -4.30
N LYS A 15 21.90 6.43 -5.07
CA LYS A 15 22.83 7.50 -4.71
C LYS A 15 22.13 8.86 -4.64
N ALA A 16 21.27 9.17 -5.61
CA ALA A 16 20.50 10.40 -5.61
C ALA A 16 19.47 10.43 -4.47
N LEU A 17 18.79 9.31 -4.22
CA LEU A 17 17.80 9.16 -3.15
C LEU A 17 18.38 9.45 -1.77
N LEU A 18 19.53 8.84 -1.44
CA LEU A 18 20.19 9.05 -0.14
C LEU A 18 20.60 10.51 0.05
N ARG A 19 21.08 11.16 -1.02
CA ARG A 19 21.47 12.58 -1.00
C ARG A 19 20.27 13.50 -0.81
N GLU A 20 19.17 13.24 -1.51
CA GLU A 20 17.98 14.09 -1.52
C GLU A 20 17.17 13.97 -0.23
N THR A 21 17.05 12.77 0.33
CA THR A 21 16.25 12.52 1.53
C THR A 21 17.02 12.69 2.85
N GLY A 22 18.35 12.72 2.76
CA GLY A 22 19.26 12.84 3.91
C GLY A 22 19.37 11.58 4.77
N ILE A 23 18.80 10.44 4.34
CA ILE A 23 18.94 9.18 5.09
C ILE A 23 20.27 8.49 4.73
N SER A 24 20.81 7.76 5.70
CA SER A 24 21.98 6.91 5.48
C SER A 24 21.64 5.65 4.70
N TYR A 25 22.65 5.06 4.06
CA TYR A 25 22.54 3.74 3.44
C TYR A 25 22.02 2.67 4.42
N GLY A 26 22.51 2.70 5.67
CA GLY A 26 22.06 1.78 6.72
C GLY A 26 20.59 1.93 7.07
N GLN A 27 20.05 3.16 7.11
CA GLN A 27 18.62 3.40 7.32
C GLN A 27 17.77 2.82 6.20
N LEU A 28 18.13 3.09 4.94
CA LEU A 28 17.40 2.57 3.77
C LEU A 28 17.32 1.03 3.79
N TYR A 29 18.43 0.36 4.07
CA TYR A 29 18.47 -1.11 4.12
C TYR A 29 17.83 -1.68 5.38
N ARG A 30 17.91 -0.99 6.53
CA ARG A 30 17.17 -1.39 7.73
C ARG A 30 15.68 -1.34 7.44
N TRP A 31 15.17 -0.25 6.89
CA TRP A 31 13.75 -0.11 6.51
C TRP A 31 13.29 -1.16 5.49
N LYS A 32 14.15 -1.56 4.55
CA LYS A 32 13.87 -2.71 3.68
C LYS A 32 13.66 -4.00 4.47
N ARG A 33 14.61 -4.36 5.35
CA ARG A 33 14.54 -5.61 6.14
C ARG A 33 13.38 -5.60 7.13
N GLU A 34 13.04 -4.42 7.63
CA GLU A 34 11.89 -4.19 8.50
C GLU A 34 10.58 -4.00 7.71
N GLY A 35 10.52 -4.33 6.42
CA GLY A 35 9.28 -4.28 5.62
C GLY A 35 8.67 -2.90 5.37
N LEU A 36 9.28 -1.82 5.88
CA LEU A 36 8.80 -0.45 5.71
C LEU A 36 8.91 0.05 4.27
N ILE A 37 9.92 -0.45 3.56
CA ILE A 37 10.10 -0.23 2.11
C ILE A 37 10.08 -1.61 1.45
N PRO A 38 9.08 -1.90 0.60
CA PRO A 38 8.96 -3.20 -0.04
C PRO A 38 10.16 -3.54 -0.93
N GLU A 39 10.58 -4.80 -0.93
CA GLU A 39 11.76 -5.25 -1.68
C GLU A 39 11.61 -5.03 -3.19
N GLU A 40 10.40 -5.17 -3.73
CA GLU A 40 10.10 -4.99 -5.15
C GLU A 40 10.35 -3.56 -5.64
N TRP A 41 10.54 -2.59 -4.74
CA TRP A 41 10.87 -1.21 -5.10
C TRP A 41 12.36 -1.04 -5.46
N PHE A 42 13.21 -2.01 -5.09
CA PHE A 42 14.65 -1.98 -5.34
C PHE A 42 14.96 -2.54 -6.74
N ILE A 43 14.71 -1.74 -7.78
CA ILE A 43 14.89 -2.14 -9.18
C ILE A 43 16.37 -2.15 -9.51
N LYS A 44 16.97 -3.33 -9.67
CA LYS A 44 18.38 -3.46 -10.04
C LYS A 44 18.55 -3.40 -11.56
N ARG A 45 19.49 -2.58 -12.04
CA ARG A 45 19.83 -2.44 -13.46
C ARG A 45 21.33 -2.55 -13.67
N SER A 46 21.72 -3.13 -14.80
CA SER A 46 23.11 -3.12 -15.25
C SER A 46 23.51 -1.70 -15.64
N ALA A 47 24.67 -1.27 -15.18
CA ALA A 47 25.30 0.02 -15.45
C ALA A 47 26.75 -0.21 -15.89
N SER A 48 27.38 0.79 -16.50
CA SER A 48 28.76 0.69 -17.00
C SER A 48 29.78 0.32 -15.91
N THR A 49 29.49 0.63 -14.64
CA THR A 49 30.34 0.31 -13.48
C THR A 49 29.78 -0.82 -12.60
N GLY A 50 28.91 -1.68 -13.13
CA GLY A 50 28.35 -2.83 -12.42
C GLY A 50 26.83 -2.81 -12.34
N GLN A 51 26.26 -2.97 -11.15
CA GLN A 51 24.81 -2.97 -10.94
C GLN A 51 24.39 -1.78 -10.08
N GLU A 52 23.42 -1.00 -10.56
CA GLU A 52 22.84 0.12 -9.83
C GLU A 52 21.39 -0.17 -9.44
N THR A 53 20.92 0.46 -8.35
CA THR A 53 19.54 0.32 -7.89
C THR A 53 18.80 1.62 -8.14
N PHE A 54 17.63 1.49 -8.74
CA PHE A 54 16.70 2.58 -9.03
C PHE A 54 15.38 2.35 -8.30
N PHE A 55 14.65 3.43 -8.09
CA PHE A 55 13.34 3.46 -7.44
C PHE A 55 12.41 4.36 -8.24
N ARG A 56 11.11 4.08 -8.24
CA ARG A 56 10.10 5.04 -8.71
C ARG A 56 10.13 6.26 -7.80
N ARG A 57 10.49 7.43 -8.34
CA ARG A 57 10.90 8.60 -7.55
C ARG A 57 9.83 9.05 -6.56
N GLU A 58 8.64 9.38 -7.07
CA GLU A 58 7.52 9.86 -6.25
C GLU A 58 7.18 8.88 -5.12
N ARG A 59 7.10 7.60 -5.46
CA ARG A 59 6.75 6.52 -4.53
C ARG A 59 7.75 6.39 -3.38
N ILE A 60 9.04 6.37 -3.68
CA ILE A 60 10.08 6.17 -2.65
C ILE A 60 10.29 7.42 -1.80
N ILE A 61 10.21 8.62 -2.38
CA ILE A 61 10.37 9.88 -1.65
C ILE A 61 9.23 10.04 -0.65
N GLY A 62 7.98 9.91 -1.11
CA GLY A 62 6.82 10.01 -0.22
C GLY A 62 6.85 8.97 0.91
N ARG A 63 7.31 7.74 0.62
CA ARG A 63 7.50 6.71 1.66
C ARG A 63 8.55 7.11 2.69
N ILE A 64 9.68 7.67 2.28
CA ILE A 64 10.74 8.09 3.21
C ILE A 64 10.28 9.28 4.06
N GLU A 65 9.59 10.24 3.46
CA GLU A 65 9.03 11.39 4.18
C GLU A 65 8.01 10.93 5.23
N ALA A 66 7.10 10.02 4.86
CA ALA A 66 6.14 9.44 5.80
C ALA A 66 6.83 8.67 6.94
N ILE A 67 7.86 7.86 6.64
CA ILE A 67 8.63 7.19 7.71
C ILE A 67 9.28 8.22 8.64
N LYS A 68 9.86 9.30 8.09
CA LYS A 68 10.52 10.35 8.89
C LYS A 68 9.52 11.07 9.79
N SER A 69 8.35 11.45 9.28
CA SER A 69 7.35 12.19 10.05
C SER A 69 6.74 11.38 11.19
N MET A 70 6.65 10.05 11.05
CA MET A 70 6.08 9.19 12.10
C MET A 70 7.11 8.70 13.13
N LYS A 71 8.41 8.81 12.84
CA LYS A 71 9.46 8.17 13.64
C LYS A 71 9.67 8.80 15.02
N ASP A 72 9.19 10.02 15.21
CA ASP A 72 9.28 10.72 16.50
C ASP A 72 8.23 10.22 17.49
N ASP A 73 7.09 9.73 16.98
CA ASP A 73 5.94 9.31 17.80
C ASP A 73 5.66 7.79 17.79
N LYS A 74 6.20 7.06 16.80
CA LYS A 74 5.89 5.63 16.57
C LYS A 74 7.15 4.77 16.46
N THR A 75 7.06 3.54 16.96
CA THR A 75 8.07 2.51 16.74
C THR A 75 8.08 2.04 15.28
N LEU A 76 9.19 1.44 14.83
CA LEU A 76 9.28 0.88 13.47
C LEU A 76 8.23 -0.21 13.20
N SER A 77 7.78 -0.92 14.24
CA SER A 77 6.72 -1.93 14.11
C SER A 77 5.36 -1.27 13.85
N GLU A 78 5.02 -0.22 14.60
CA GLU A 78 3.76 0.51 14.41
C GLU A 78 3.72 1.22 13.04
N ILE A 79 4.85 1.75 12.58
CA ILE A 79 4.95 2.34 11.24
C ILE A 79 4.76 1.27 10.16
N ARG A 80 5.28 0.04 10.37
CA ARG A 80 5.05 -1.08 9.44
C ARG A 80 3.57 -1.42 9.37
N GLU A 81 2.95 -1.60 10.52
CA GLU A 81 1.54 -1.91 10.62
C GLU A 81 0.67 -0.83 9.96
N PHE A 82 1.01 0.45 10.15
CA PHE A 82 0.36 1.54 9.43
C PHE A 82 0.41 1.36 7.89
N PHE A 83 1.59 1.08 7.34
CA PHE A 83 1.73 0.88 5.89
C PHE A 83 1.10 -0.42 5.37
N GLU A 84 1.00 -1.45 6.20
CA GLU A 84 0.30 -2.70 5.86
C GLU A 84 -1.22 -2.49 5.82
N ASN A 85 -1.77 -1.71 6.76
CA ASN A 85 -3.20 -1.38 6.78
C ASN A 85 -3.60 -0.41 5.67
N ASP A 86 -2.74 0.56 5.35
CA ASP A 86 -2.93 1.46 4.20
C ASP A 86 -2.97 0.66 2.87
N ARG A 87 -2.06 -0.31 2.71
CA ARG A 87 -2.10 -1.23 1.57
C ARG A 87 -3.36 -2.08 1.55
N SER A 88 -3.82 -2.55 2.70
CA SER A 88 -5.01 -3.40 2.81
C SER A 88 -6.28 -2.71 2.31
N GLY A 89 -6.46 -1.42 2.62
CA GLY A 89 -7.55 -0.61 2.07
C GLY A 89 -7.44 -0.44 0.56
N ALA A 90 -6.24 -0.14 0.04
CA ALA A 90 -6.02 0.02 -1.39
C ALA A 90 -6.26 -1.27 -2.19
N ASP A 91 -5.84 -2.42 -1.65
CA ASP A 91 -6.05 -3.75 -2.24
C ASP A 91 -7.55 -4.09 -2.27
N LEU A 92 -8.28 -3.80 -1.19
CA LEU A 92 -9.74 -3.97 -1.13
C LEU A 92 -10.45 -3.12 -2.18
N ARG A 93 -10.11 -1.82 -2.24
CA ARG A 93 -10.68 -0.89 -3.21
C ARG A 93 -10.50 -1.38 -4.64
N SER A 94 -9.31 -1.86 -4.96
CA SER A 94 -9.00 -2.41 -6.29
C SER A 94 -9.83 -3.65 -6.58
N ALA A 95 -9.93 -4.58 -5.62
CA ALA A 95 -10.73 -5.80 -5.75
C ALA A 95 -12.23 -5.51 -5.93
N LEU A 96 -12.78 -4.51 -5.25
CA LEU A 96 -14.19 -4.11 -5.41
C LEU A 96 -14.47 -3.57 -6.82
N ILE A 97 -13.60 -2.69 -7.32
CA ILE A 97 -13.72 -2.12 -8.67
C ILE A 97 -13.57 -3.20 -9.74
N GLU A 98 -12.56 -4.06 -9.62
CA GLU A 98 -12.38 -5.23 -10.50
C GLU A 98 -13.57 -6.18 -10.41
N GLY A 99 -14.22 -6.24 -9.24
CA GLY A 99 -15.42 -7.02 -8.99
C GLY A 99 -16.71 -6.45 -9.59
N GLY A 100 -16.63 -5.28 -10.24
CA GLY A 100 -17.75 -4.62 -10.90
C GLY A 100 -18.52 -3.64 -10.01
N GLU A 101 -18.09 -3.43 -8.76
CA GLU A 101 -18.69 -2.41 -7.89
C GLU A 101 -18.33 -1.01 -8.41
N THR A 102 -19.35 -0.18 -8.59
CA THR A 102 -19.19 1.17 -9.18
C THR A 102 -19.67 2.28 -8.26
N ASP A 103 -20.32 1.96 -7.14
CA ASP A 103 -20.82 2.92 -6.15
C ASP A 103 -19.66 3.44 -5.27
N PRO A 104 -19.25 4.71 -5.44
CA PRO A 104 -18.11 5.24 -4.71
C PRO A 104 -18.34 5.31 -3.20
N GLU A 105 -19.58 5.57 -2.76
CA GLU A 105 -19.92 5.68 -1.33
C GLU A 105 -19.77 4.32 -0.64
N PHE A 106 -20.21 3.25 -1.32
CA PHE A 106 -20.01 1.88 -0.83
C PHE A 106 -18.53 1.49 -0.79
N ILE A 107 -17.78 1.78 -1.85
CA ILE A 107 -16.33 1.48 -1.93
C ILE A 107 -15.55 2.19 -0.81
N ASP A 108 -15.80 3.47 -0.62
CA ASP A 108 -15.10 4.27 0.40
C ASP A 108 -15.49 3.79 1.80
N THR A 109 -16.78 3.49 2.03
CA THR A 109 -17.26 2.92 3.31
C THR A 109 -16.57 1.60 3.63
N MET A 110 -16.48 0.68 2.66
CA MET A 110 -15.83 -0.62 2.87
C MET A 110 -14.33 -0.47 3.12
N THR A 111 -13.68 0.43 2.38
CA THR A 111 -12.26 0.73 2.53
C THR A 111 -11.96 1.30 3.92
N ASP A 112 -12.79 2.23 4.40
CA ASP A 112 -12.68 2.84 5.73
C ASP A 112 -12.90 1.82 6.85
N ILE A 113 -13.92 0.96 6.73
CA ILE A 113 -14.20 -0.08 7.74
C ILE A 113 -13.00 -1.01 7.86
N ILE A 114 -12.51 -1.53 6.75
CA ILE A 114 -11.35 -2.43 6.73
C ILE A 114 -10.09 -1.73 7.26
N HIS A 115 -9.86 -0.47 6.90
CA HIS A 115 -8.72 0.28 7.41
C HIS A 115 -8.76 0.42 8.95
N ARG A 116 -9.94 0.75 9.51
CA ARG A 116 -10.14 0.90 10.97
C ARG A 116 -10.03 -0.42 11.73
N MET A 117 -10.44 -1.53 11.10
CA MET A 117 -10.39 -2.85 11.72
C MET A 117 -8.97 -3.42 11.88
N GLN A 118 -7.98 -2.85 11.17
CA GLN A 118 -6.60 -3.34 11.11
C GLN A 118 -6.50 -4.88 11.02
N PRO A 119 -7.20 -5.52 10.06
CA PRO A 119 -7.29 -6.97 9.98
C PRO A 119 -5.92 -7.59 9.68
N SER A 120 -5.69 -8.80 10.21
CA SER A 120 -4.48 -9.56 9.90
C SER A 120 -4.34 -9.80 8.38
N LYS A 121 -3.09 -9.93 7.91
CA LYS A 121 -2.79 -10.24 6.50
C LYS A 121 -3.54 -11.47 5.97
N LYS A 122 -3.73 -12.49 6.81
CA LYS A 122 -4.47 -13.71 6.44
C LYS A 122 -5.96 -13.44 6.26
N ALA A 123 -6.54 -12.60 7.12
CA ALA A 123 -7.93 -12.17 7.00
C ALA A 123 -8.13 -11.34 5.72
N MET A 124 -7.24 -10.39 5.43
CA MET A 124 -7.31 -9.60 4.20
C MET A 124 -7.23 -10.44 2.94
N LEU A 125 -6.36 -11.44 2.90
CA LEU A 125 -6.25 -12.36 1.75
C LEU A 125 -7.55 -13.15 1.53
N ALA A 126 -8.24 -13.53 2.61
CA ALA A 126 -9.51 -14.23 2.52
C ALA A 126 -10.62 -13.30 1.98
N VAL A 127 -10.66 -12.04 2.40
CA VAL A 127 -11.61 -11.03 1.90
C VAL A 127 -11.43 -10.77 0.41
N THR A 128 -10.19 -10.51 -0.02
CA THR A 128 -9.91 -10.22 -1.43
C THR A 128 -10.20 -11.42 -2.31
N ALA A 129 -9.87 -12.64 -1.87
CA ALA A 129 -10.24 -13.86 -2.59
C ALA A 129 -11.76 -14.06 -2.69
N LEU A 130 -12.51 -13.73 -1.63
CA LEU A 130 -13.96 -13.85 -1.65
C LEU A 130 -14.61 -12.80 -2.56
N ILE A 131 -14.12 -11.55 -2.56
CA ILE A 131 -14.58 -10.51 -3.49
C ILE A 131 -14.38 -10.98 -4.94
N ALA A 132 -13.19 -11.51 -5.26
CA ALA A 132 -12.91 -12.04 -6.59
C ALA A 132 -13.86 -13.20 -6.96
N ALA A 133 -14.11 -14.13 -6.04
CA ALA A 133 -15.06 -15.22 -6.28
C ALA A 133 -16.51 -14.72 -6.46
N LEU A 134 -16.92 -13.70 -5.71
CA LEU A 134 -18.23 -13.07 -5.86
C LEU A 134 -18.34 -12.29 -7.17
N ALA A 135 -17.25 -11.70 -7.66
CA ALA A 135 -17.21 -11.06 -8.96
C ALA A 135 -17.56 -12.04 -10.09
N GLU A 136 -16.95 -13.23 -10.06
CA GLU A 136 -17.18 -14.30 -11.04
C GLU A 136 -18.55 -14.98 -10.91
N ALA A 137 -19.17 -14.91 -9.74
CA ALA A 137 -20.48 -15.48 -9.51
C ALA A 137 -21.56 -14.71 -10.29
N ARG A 138 -22.45 -15.46 -10.97
CA ARG A 138 -23.69 -14.93 -11.59
C ARG A 138 -24.75 -14.63 -10.52
N THR A 139 -24.41 -13.76 -9.58
CA THR A 139 -25.28 -13.28 -8.51
C THR A 139 -25.61 -11.82 -8.75
N GLU A 140 -26.79 -11.38 -8.28
CA GLU A 140 -27.18 -9.97 -8.36
C GLU A 140 -26.30 -9.11 -7.44
N GLU A 141 -26.06 -7.87 -7.85
CA GLU A 141 -25.16 -6.93 -7.15
C GLU A 141 -25.58 -6.67 -5.69
N THR A 142 -26.89 -6.58 -5.44
CA THR A 142 -27.45 -6.44 -4.10
C THR A 142 -27.07 -7.61 -3.17
N GLU A 143 -27.06 -8.84 -3.68
CA GLU A 143 -26.67 -10.01 -2.89
C GLU A 143 -25.15 -10.06 -2.68
N LYS A 144 -24.35 -9.63 -3.67
CA LYS A 144 -22.91 -9.46 -3.49
C LYS A 144 -22.60 -8.49 -2.35
N ARG A 145 -23.25 -7.32 -2.32
CA ARG A 145 -23.07 -6.33 -1.24
C ARG A 145 -23.45 -6.89 0.13
N LYS A 146 -24.56 -7.63 0.25
CA LYS A 146 -24.96 -8.28 1.51
C LYS A 146 -23.91 -9.28 2.00
N LEU A 147 -23.39 -10.11 1.09
CA LEU A 147 -22.35 -11.08 1.43
C LEU A 147 -21.04 -10.40 1.86
N LEU A 148 -20.66 -9.32 1.19
CA LEU A 148 -19.49 -8.53 1.56
C LEU A 148 -19.63 -7.90 2.94
N MET A 149 -20.78 -7.30 3.24
CA MET A 149 -21.08 -6.76 4.57
C MET A 149 -21.01 -7.86 5.64
N ARG A 150 -21.56 -9.04 5.36
CA ARG A 150 -21.52 -10.17 6.30
C ARG A 150 -20.09 -10.64 6.60
N VAL A 151 -19.22 -10.60 5.60
CA VAL A 151 -17.81 -10.97 5.76
C VAL A 151 -17.07 -9.96 6.62
N VAL A 152 -17.36 -8.66 6.43
CA VAL A 152 -16.83 -7.60 7.27
C VAL A 152 -17.33 -7.71 8.72
N GLU A 153 -18.60 -8.02 8.94
CA GLU A 153 -19.16 -8.32 10.28
C GLU A 153 -18.43 -9.49 10.96
N VAL A 154 -18.20 -10.58 10.22
CA VAL A 154 -17.46 -11.74 10.76
C VAL A 154 -16.02 -11.36 11.11
N LEU A 155 -15.37 -10.55 10.27
CA LEU A 155 -14.00 -10.10 10.52
C LEU A 155 -13.87 -9.08 11.66
N SER A 156 -14.91 -8.30 11.92
CA SER A 156 -14.92 -7.35 13.05
C SER A 156 -15.14 -8.05 14.39
N GLY A 157 -15.36 -9.36 14.39
CA GLY A 157 -15.65 -10.13 15.60
C GLY A 157 -17.08 -9.86 16.11
N ASP A 158 -17.87 -9.07 15.40
CA ASP A 158 -19.26 -8.77 15.72
C ASP A 158 -20.15 -9.88 15.15
N SER A 159 -19.96 -11.10 15.68
CA SER A 159 -20.95 -12.16 15.55
C SER A 159 -21.90 -12.06 16.74
N ARG A 160 -22.98 -11.29 16.58
CA ARG A 160 -24.20 -11.42 17.37
C ARG A 160 -25.34 -11.90 16.49
#